data_AF-A0A524DMX8-F1
#
_entry.id   AF-A0A524DMX8-F1
#
_cell.length_a   1.000
_cell.length_b   1.000
_cell.length_c   1.000
_cell.angle_alpha   90.00
_cell.angle_beta   90.00
_cell.angle_gamma   90.00
#
_symmetry.space_group_name_H-M   'P 1'
#
loop_
_entity.id
_entity.type
_entity.pdbx_description
1 polymer ?
#
loop_
_entity_poly.entity_id
_entity_poly.type
_entity_poly.pdbx_seq_one_letter_code
_entity_poly.pdbx_strand_id
1 'polypeptide(L)'
;MEEKKEVQVICPICKTEKKLNIPKTIINQAKQLTTISIQKGLVCDHHFQAFIDKNFKIRGYQKIDFELKPKNDKIGSKINEKGDRTDTNDEELFKNLFLDGNFIEYRPNKSVNKDYKRIIKMKNKNTQEKKMTLEEIYEEFWDLIDDKNSKFKELIVRDKRRKDASHIALIQ
;
A
#
# COMPACT_ATOMS: atom_id res chain seq x y z
N MET A 1 -22.67 31.80 12.84
CA MET A 1 -22.77 30.49 13.52
C MET A 1 -22.38 29.42 12.51
N GLU A 2 -21.44 28.55 12.85
CA GLU A 2 -20.98 27.51 11.93
C GLU A 2 -21.98 26.34 11.95
N GLU A 3 -22.74 26.18 10.86
CA GLU A 3 -23.72 25.09 10.77
C GLU A 3 -22.99 23.75 10.62
N LYS A 4 -23.27 22.83 11.56
CA LYS A 4 -22.76 21.46 11.56
C LYS A 4 -23.90 20.50 11.28
N LYS A 5 -23.62 19.42 10.56
CA LYS A 5 -24.60 18.36 10.30
C LYS A 5 -24.01 17.02 10.69
N GLU A 6 -24.85 16.18 11.27
CA GLU A 6 -24.48 14.85 11.73
C GLU A 6 -24.49 13.88 10.56
N VAL A 7 -23.41 13.12 10.41
CA VAL A 7 -23.25 12.09 9.37
C VAL A 7 -22.83 10.79 10.04
N GLN A 8 -23.57 9.71 9.76
CA GLN A 8 -23.24 8.37 10.24
C GLN A 8 -22.20 7.74 9.33
N VAL A 9 -21.02 7.50 9.90
CA VAL A 9 -19.84 6.94 9.22
C VAL A 9 -19.64 5.51 9.66
N ILE A 10 -19.37 4.62 8.70
CA ILE A 10 -19.14 3.19 8.93
C ILE A 10 -17.72 2.85 8.50
N CYS A 11 -16.95 2.20 9.36
CA CYS A 11 -15.62 1.74 8.99
C CYS A 11 -15.70 0.62 7.93
N PRO A 12 -15.01 0.74 6.78
CA PRO A 12 -15.01 -0.30 5.75
C PRO A 12 -14.20 -1.56 6.11
N ILE A 13 -13.50 -1.56 7.25
CA ILE A 13 -12.63 -2.66 7.69
C ILE A 13 -13.29 -3.47 8.80
N CYS A 14 -13.72 -2.81 9.89
CA CYS A 14 -14.34 -3.48 11.04
C CYS A 14 -15.86 -3.25 11.19
N LYS A 15 -16.47 -2.46 10.29
CA LYS A 15 -17.90 -2.12 10.31
C LYS A 15 -18.37 -1.36 11.56
N THR A 16 -17.45 -0.81 12.36
CA THR A 16 -17.81 0.08 13.48
C THR A 16 -18.48 1.34 12.94
N GLU A 17 -19.59 1.72 13.55
CA GLU A 17 -20.36 2.90 13.17
C GLU A 17 -20.18 4.02 14.18
N LYS A 18 -20.08 5.25 13.70
CA LYS A 18 -20.05 6.44 14.56
C LYS A 18 -20.64 7.65 13.85
N LYS A 19 -21.33 8.49 14.61
CA LYS A 19 -21.86 9.77 14.15
C LYS A 19 -20.79 10.85 14.28
N LEU A 20 -20.45 11.50 13.16
CA LEU A 20 -19.50 12.61 13.12
C LEU A 20 -20.24 13.91 12.79
N ASN A 21 -19.86 14.99 13.47
CA ASN A 21 -20.38 16.33 13.20
C ASN A 21 -19.47 17.04 12.19
N ILE A 22 -19.98 17.23 10.97
CA ILE A 22 -19.20 17.80 9.87
C ILE A 22 -19.72 19.21 9.55
N PRO A 23 -18.85 20.24 9.55
CA PRO A 23 -19.22 21.59 9.13
C PRO A 23 -19.70 21.63 7.67
N LYS A 24 -20.82 22.31 7.42
CA LYS A 24 -21.35 22.45 6.04
C LYS A 24 -20.38 23.20 5.12
N THR A 25 -19.53 24.05 5.69
CA THR A 25 -18.51 24.83 4.97
C THR A 25 -17.55 23.94 4.19
N ILE A 26 -17.09 22.84 4.78
CA ILE A 26 -16.14 21.90 4.16
C ILE A 26 -16.80 21.13 3.00
N ILE A 27 -18.09 20.77 3.15
CA ILE A 27 -18.80 20.01 2.13
C ILE A 27 -19.17 20.89 0.92
N ASN A 28 -19.63 22.11 1.18
CA ASN A 28 -20.09 23.01 0.13
C ASN A 28 -18.97 23.62 -0.74
N GLN A 29 -17.70 23.54 -0.29
CA GLN A 29 -16.55 23.97 -1.08
C GLN A 29 -16.29 23.07 -2.30
N ALA A 30 -16.66 21.79 -2.23
CA ALA A 30 -16.39 20.84 -3.31
C ALA A 30 -17.47 20.90 -4.41
N LYS A 31 -17.06 20.69 -5.68
CA LYS A 31 -18.00 20.70 -6.82
C LYS A 31 -19.07 19.60 -6.70
N GLN A 32 -18.70 18.40 -6.25
CA GLN A 32 -19.61 17.23 -6.22
C GLN A 32 -19.44 16.36 -4.97
N LEU A 33 -18.22 15.92 -4.67
CA LEU A 33 -17.89 15.05 -3.53
C LEU A 33 -16.78 15.67 -2.69
N THR A 34 -16.93 15.53 -1.37
CA THR A 34 -15.93 15.93 -0.39
C THR A 34 -15.28 14.68 0.17
N THR A 35 -13.96 14.60 0.03
CA THR A 35 -13.15 13.53 0.61
C THR A 35 -12.74 13.94 2.02
N ILE A 36 -13.04 13.09 3.01
CA ILE A 36 -12.65 13.31 4.41
C ILE A 36 -11.77 12.15 4.85
N SER A 37 -10.57 12.46 5.35
CA SER A 37 -9.69 11.50 6.02
C SER A 37 -10.14 11.29 7.46
N ILE A 38 -10.41 10.04 7.81
CA ILE A 38 -10.84 9.61 9.14
C ILE A 38 -9.65 8.92 9.80
N GLN A 39 -9.01 9.63 10.71
CA GLN A 39 -7.84 9.18 11.47
C GLN A 39 -8.20 8.08 12.48
N LYS A 40 -7.19 7.31 12.88
CA LYS A 40 -7.31 6.27 13.92
C LYS A 40 -7.81 6.89 15.23
N GLY A 41 -8.70 6.18 15.92
CA GLY A 41 -9.34 6.63 17.16
C GLY A 41 -10.53 7.56 16.96
N LEU A 42 -10.77 8.11 15.76
CA LEU A 42 -11.96 8.91 15.52
C LEU A 42 -13.22 8.06 15.48
N VAL A 43 -13.20 6.95 14.74
CA VAL A 43 -14.31 5.97 14.65
C VAL A 43 -13.90 4.62 15.26
N CYS A 44 -12.71 4.15 14.90
CA CYS A 44 -12.07 2.91 15.35
C CYS A 44 -10.55 3.03 15.11
N ASP A 45 -9.79 1.97 15.33
CA ASP A 45 -8.33 1.96 15.15
C ASP A 45 -7.85 1.93 13.68
N HIS A 46 -8.79 2.01 12.73
CA HIS A 46 -8.49 2.04 11.30
C HIS A 46 -8.48 3.46 10.74
N HIS A 47 -7.53 3.73 9.85
CA HIS A 47 -7.47 4.94 9.04
C HIS A 47 -8.10 4.65 7.67
N PHE A 48 -9.07 5.47 7.26
CA PHE A 48 -9.74 5.37 5.97
C PHE A 48 -10.23 6.73 5.50
N GLN A 49 -10.60 6.84 4.22
CA GLN A 49 -11.25 8.02 3.67
C GLN A 49 -12.73 7.75 3.39
N ALA A 50 -13.58 8.75 3.59
CA ALA A 50 -14.99 8.72 3.24
C ALA A 50 -15.30 9.80 2.20
N PHE A 51 -16.12 9.44 1.21
CA PHE A 51 -16.61 10.37 0.18
C PHE A 51 -18.03 10.78 0.51
N ILE A 52 -18.25 12.06 0.78
CA ILE A 52 -19.54 12.60 1.20
C ILE A 52 -20.05 13.56 0.13
N ASP A 53 -21.33 13.42 -0.24
CA ASP A 53 -21.98 14.32 -1.19
C ASP A 53 -22.54 15.58 -0.51
N LYS A 54 -23.05 16.53 -1.32
CA LYS A 54 -23.71 17.76 -0.84
C LYS A 54 -24.97 17.51 0.00
N ASN A 55 -25.55 16.32 -0.09
CA ASN A 55 -26.71 15.92 0.72
C ASN A 55 -26.29 15.31 2.06
N PHE A 56 -24.99 15.29 2.38
CA PHE A 56 -24.41 14.69 3.58
C PHE A 56 -24.60 13.17 3.62
N LYS A 57 -24.70 12.54 2.44
CA LYS A 57 -24.72 11.08 2.29
C LYS A 57 -23.34 10.59 1.88
N ILE A 58 -22.91 9.52 2.52
CA ILE A 58 -21.67 8.83 2.15
C ILE A 58 -21.92 8.04 0.85
N ARG A 59 -21.07 8.26 -0.15
CA ARG A 59 -21.10 7.56 -1.44
C ARG A 59 -20.11 6.41 -1.54
N GLY A 60 -19.06 6.43 -0.72
CA GLY A 60 -18.07 5.37 -0.71
C GLY A 60 -17.00 5.58 0.35
N TYR A 61 -16.15 4.56 0.47
CA TYR A 61 -14.99 4.55 1.35
C TYR A 61 -13.75 4.11 0.58
N GLN A 62 -12.59 4.59 1.00
CA GLN A 62 -11.30 4.15 0.51
C GLN A 62 -10.42 3.73 1.69
N LYS A 63 -9.87 2.51 1.60
CA LYS A 63 -8.88 2.00 2.56
C LYS A 63 -7.52 2.61 2.23
N ILE A 64 -6.73 2.89 3.27
CA ILE A 64 -5.38 3.43 3.12
C ILE A 64 -4.41 2.28 3.39
N ASP A 65 -3.67 1.86 2.37
CA ASP A 65 -2.70 0.75 2.47
C ASP A 65 -1.40 1.20 3.16
N PHE A 66 -1.03 2.48 3.02
CA PHE A 66 0.22 3.01 3.56
C PHE A 66 0.03 4.46 4.06
N GLU A 67 0.55 4.75 5.25
CA GLU A 67 0.53 6.06 5.87
C GLU A 67 1.96 6.52 6.18
N LEU A 68 2.40 7.60 5.52
CA LEU A 68 3.68 8.23 5.80
C LEU A 68 3.60 9.00 7.11
N LYS A 69 4.38 8.60 8.11
CA LYS A 69 4.52 9.38 9.34
C LYS A 69 5.38 10.61 9.04
N PRO A 70 4.89 11.84 9.31
CA PRO A 70 5.76 13.01 9.23
C PRO A 70 6.89 12.85 10.25
N LYS A 71 8.15 12.94 9.80
CA LYS A 71 9.30 13.08 10.70
C LYS A 71 9.14 14.42 11.39
N ASN A 72 8.72 14.37 12.65
CA ASN A 72 8.70 15.54 13.51
C ASN A 72 10.16 15.93 13.74
N ASP A 73 10.68 16.87 12.95
CA ASP A 73 11.92 17.58 13.27
C ASP A 73 11.64 18.50 14.46
N LYS A 74 11.47 17.90 15.64
CA LYS A 74 11.36 18.60 16.91
C LYS A 74 12.76 18.83 17.44
N ILE A 75 13.21 20.08 17.30
CA ILE A 75 14.18 20.71 18.19
C ILE A 75 13.65 20.61 19.63
N GLY A 76 14.30 19.80 20.48
CA GLY A 76 14.08 19.65 21.94
C GLY A 76 12.76 18.96 22.33
N SER A 77 12.68 18.00 23.26
CA SER A 77 13.52 17.63 24.40
C SER A 77 13.24 16.17 24.78
N LYS A 78 14.26 15.49 25.32
CA LYS A 78 14.27 14.09 25.79
C LYS A 78 13.11 13.75 26.73
N ILE A 79 12.43 12.61 26.50
CA ILE A 79 12.23 11.52 27.51
C ILE A 79 12.06 10.16 26.78
N ASN A 80 12.81 9.16 27.24
CA ASN A 80 12.78 7.73 26.85
C ASN A 80 11.41 7.09 27.22
N GLU A 81 10.88 6.04 26.57
CA GLU A 81 11.36 4.65 26.64
C GLU A 81 10.89 3.73 25.47
N LYS A 82 11.90 3.06 24.87
CA LYS A 82 12.03 1.63 24.50
C LYS A 82 11.19 0.99 23.37
N GLY A 83 11.91 0.80 22.25
CA GLY A 83 11.91 -0.40 21.41
C GLY A 83 11.71 -0.07 19.92
N ASP A 84 12.51 -0.49 18.95
CA ASP A 84 13.74 -1.29 18.85
C ASP A 84 14.29 -1.02 17.41
N ARG A 85 15.63 -0.94 17.26
CA ARG A 85 16.46 -0.97 16.03
C ARG A 85 16.59 0.24 15.06
N THR A 86 17.72 0.94 15.29
CA THR A 86 18.72 1.48 14.33
C THR A 86 18.35 2.68 13.46
N ASP A 87 18.50 3.87 14.06
CA ASP A 87 18.50 5.22 13.45
C ASP A 87 19.70 5.55 12.56
N THR A 88 20.25 4.59 11.82
CA THR A 88 21.34 4.87 10.87
C THR A 88 21.18 4.05 9.60
N ASN A 89 20.29 4.45 8.69
CA ASN A 89 20.58 4.37 7.24
C ASN A 89 19.55 4.97 6.28
N ASP A 90 18.45 5.56 6.73
CA ASP A 90 17.41 6.03 5.79
C ASP A 90 17.94 7.03 4.76
N GLU A 91 18.70 8.04 5.20
CA GLU A 91 19.26 9.03 4.28
C GLU A 91 20.28 8.44 3.32
N GLU A 92 21.08 7.48 3.77
CA GLU A 92 22.05 6.81 2.91
C GLU A 92 21.34 5.93 1.88
N LEU A 93 20.22 5.32 2.25
CA LEU A 93 19.36 4.57 1.34
C LEU A 93 18.82 5.48 0.23
N PHE A 94 18.27 6.65 0.57
CA PHE A 94 17.74 7.59 -0.42
C PHE A 94 18.83 8.22 -1.28
N LYS A 95 20.03 8.50 -0.74
CA LYS A 95 21.17 9.02 -1.51
C LYS A 95 21.66 8.04 -2.58
N ASN A 96 21.40 6.76 -2.39
CA ASN A 96 21.76 5.71 -3.34
C ASN A 96 20.59 5.35 -4.28
N LEU A 97 19.44 6.01 -4.21
CA LEU A 97 18.32 5.80 -5.15
C LEU A 97 18.34 6.85 -6.26
N PHE A 98 18.30 6.40 -7.50
CA PHE A 98 18.19 7.20 -8.71
C PHE A 98 16.77 7.07 -9.27
N LEU A 99 16.14 8.21 -9.55
CA LEU A 99 14.77 8.30 -10.03
C LEU A 99 14.77 8.98 -11.41
N ASP A 100 14.24 8.28 -12.42
CA ASP A 100 14.04 8.83 -13.76
C ASP A 100 12.63 8.46 -14.27
N GLY A 101 11.69 9.40 -14.17
CA GLY A 101 10.28 9.14 -14.44
C GLY A 101 9.72 8.01 -13.55
N ASN A 102 9.28 6.92 -14.20
CA ASN A 102 8.75 5.72 -13.52
C ASN A 102 9.85 4.68 -13.20
N PHE A 103 11.12 5.01 -13.45
CA PHE A 103 12.23 4.11 -13.22
C PHE A 103 12.93 4.44 -11.90
N ILE A 104 13.20 3.39 -11.11
CA ILE A 104 13.94 3.48 -9.85
C ILE A 104 15.15 2.56 -9.95
N GLU A 105 16.35 3.10 -9.73
CA GLU A 105 17.61 2.35 -9.74
C GLU A 105 18.41 2.60 -8.46
N TYR A 106 18.94 1.55 -7.84
CA TYR A 106 19.80 1.67 -6.67
C TYR A 106 21.29 1.65 -7.06
N ARG A 107 22.00 2.75 -6.82
CA ARG A 107 23.43 2.95 -7.11
C ARG A 107 24.22 3.21 -5.82
N PRO A 108 24.71 2.16 -5.14
CA PRO A 108 25.48 2.32 -3.91
C PRO A 108 26.84 2.95 -4.19
N ASN A 109 27.25 3.91 -3.35
CA ASN A 109 28.56 4.53 -3.46
C ASN A 109 29.71 3.56 -3.09
N LYS A 110 30.76 3.51 -3.91
CA LYS A 110 31.81 2.46 -3.86
C LYS A 110 32.70 2.49 -2.61
N SER A 111 32.57 3.50 -1.74
CA SER A 111 33.34 3.60 -0.48
C SER A 111 32.80 2.71 0.66
N VAL A 112 31.59 2.16 0.55
CA VAL A 112 30.94 1.29 1.57
C VAL A 112 31.29 -0.20 1.36
N ASN A 113 32.30 -0.49 0.53
CA ASN A 113 32.54 -1.80 -0.09
C ASN A 113 33.08 -2.93 0.84
N LYS A 114 33.33 -2.67 2.13
CA LYS A 114 33.77 -3.74 3.05
C LYS A 114 32.61 -4.38 3.81
N ASP A 115 31.60 -3.59 4.18
CA ASP A 115 30.48 -4.07 4.99
C ASP A 115 29.36 -4.67 4.14
N TYR A 116 29.15 -4.19 2.90
CA TYR A 116 28.18 -4.82 1.99
C TYR A 116 28.54 -6.28 1.66
N LYS A 117 29.84 -6.63 1.50
CA LYS A 117 30.27 -8.03 1.26
C LYS A 117 29.99 -8.91 2.46
N ARG A 118 30.05 -8.36 3.69
CA ARG A 118 29.72 -9.08 4.93
C ARG A 118 28.21 -9.28 5.08
N ILE A 119 27.40 -8.26 4.78
CA ILE A 119 25.93 -8.35 4.87
C ILE A 119 25.37 -9.34 3.84
N ILE A 120 25.88 -9.35 2.61
CA ILE A 120 25.48 -10.34 1.58
C ILE A 120 25.91 -11.76 2.00
N LYS A 121 27.11 -11.92 2.58
CA LYS A 121 27.55 -13.23 3.12
C LYS A 121 26.70 -13.72 4.30
N MET A 122 26.14 -12.82 5.12
CA MET A 122 25.33 -13.18 6.28
C MET A 122 23.85 -13.46 5.92
N LYS A 123 23.28 -12.78 4.91
CA LYS A 123 21.92 -13.08 4.42
C LYS A 123 21.81 -14.42 3.69
N ASN A 124 22.86 -14.87 3.00
CA ASN A 124 22.87 -16.16 2.31
C ASN A 124 22.93 -17.39 3.24
N LYS A 125 22.99 -17.20 4.57
CA LYS A 125 23.01 -18.31 5.53
C LYS A 125 21.62 -18.78 5.99
N ASN A 126 20.55 -18.01 5.75
CA ASN A 126 19.23 -18.31 6.34
C ASN A 126 18.03 -18.21 5.41
N THR A 127 18.20 -17.86 4.15
CA THR A 127 17.21 -18.18 3.12
C THR A 127 17.57 -19.55 2.58
N GLN A 128 16.86 -20.60 3.01
CA GLN A 128 16.68 -21.72 2.11
C GLN A 128 15.99 -21.13 0.88
N GLU A 129 16.74 -20.92 -0.20
CA GLU A 129 16.17 -20.63 -1.51
C GLU A 129 15.22 -21.80 -1.80
N LYS A 130 13.94 -21.60 -1.53
CA LYS A 130 12.92 -22.57 -1.90
C LYS A 130 12.96 -22.59 -3.42
N LYS A 131 13.64 -23.60 -3.98
CA LYS A 131 13.66 -23.85 -5.41
C LYS A 131 12.24 -24.24 -5.77
N MET A 132 11.48 -23.26 -6.25
CA MET A 132 10.16 -23.53 -6.79
C MET A 132 10.31 -24.10 -8.20
N THR A 133 9.51 -25.10 -8.53
CA THR A 133 9.48 -25.63 -9.88
C THR A 133 8.73 -24.69 -10.82
N LEU A 134 8.89 -24.88 -12.13
CA LEU A 134 8.15 -24.11 -13.13
C LEU A 134 6.64 -24.30 -12.98
N GLU A 135 6.22 -25.50 -12.58
CA GLU A 135 4.83 -25.84 -12.30
C GLU A 135 4.30 -25.10 -11.07
N GLU A 136 5.07 -25.04 -9.99
CA GLU A 136 4.67 -24.31 -8.77
C GLU A 136 4.53 -22.81 -9.02
N ILE A 137 5.48 -22.23 -9.77
CA ILE A 137 5.40 -20.82 -10.20
C ILE A 137 4.17 -20.60 -11.08
N TYR A 138 3.86 -21.55 -11.96
CA TYR A 138 2.70 -21.44 -12.84
C TYR A 138 1.40 -21.46 -12.05
N GLU A 139 1.22 -22.39 -11.12
CA GLU A 139 -0.01 -22.51 -10.33
C GLU A 139 -0.29 -21.27 -9.45
N GLU A 140 0.76 -20.63 -8.94
CA GLU A 140 0.61 -19.43 -8.10
C GLU A 140 0.28 -18.17 -8.91
N PHE A 141 0.72 -18.08 -10.17
CA PHE A 141 0.67 -16.84 -10.97
C PHE A 141 0.05 -17.01 -12.36
N TRP A 142 -0.75 -18.07 -12.59
CA TRP A 142 -1.26 -18.39 -13.92
C TRP A 142 -2.11 -17.24 -14.52
N ASP A 143 -2.79 -16.44 -13.72
CA ASP A 143 -3.60 -15.30 -14.18
C ASP A 143 -2.77 -14.13 -14.72
N LEU A 144 -1.48 -14.03 -14.32
CA LEU A 144 -0.55 -12.99 -14.74
C LEU A 144 0.37 -13.41 -15.90
N ILE A 145 0.36 -14.69 -16.27
CA ILE A 145 1.23 -15.23 -17.31
C ILE A 145 0.52 -15.18 -18.67
N ASP A 146 1.13 -14.47 -19.63
CA ASP A 146 0.63 -14.38 -21.01
C ASP A 146 0.46 -15.74 -21.69
N ASP A 147 -0.62 -15.90 -22.46
CA ASP A 147 -0.89 -17.11 -23.26
C ASP A 147 0.20 -17.41 -24.31
N LYS A 148 0.94 -16.37 -24.72
CA LYS A 148 2.04 -16.49 -25.69
C LYS A 148 3.40 -16.78 -25.02
N ASN A 149 3.45 -16.97 -23.70
CA ASN A 149 4.69 -17.20 -23.00
C ASN A 149 5.29 -18.58 -23.37
N SER A 150 6.45 -18.56 -24.02
CA SER A 150 7.11 -19.77 -24.51
C SER A 150 7.59 -20.70 -23.40
N LYS A 151 7.88 -20.18 -22.20
CA LYS A 151 8.37 -20.97 -21.05
C LYS A 151 7.26 -21.77 -20.37
N PHE A 152 6.04 -21.26 -20.39
CA PHE A 152 4.89 -21.89 -19.74
C PHE A 152 3.95 -22.59 -20.74
N LYS A 153 4.35 -22.69 -22.01
CA LYS A 153 3.51 -23.17 -23.11
C LYS A 153 2.83 -24.52 -22.81
N GLU A 154 3.57 -25.46 -22.25
CA GLU A 154 3.02 -26.79 -21.93
C GLU A 154 1.96 -26.76 -20.83
N LEU A 155 2.13 -25.86 -19.85
CA LEU A 155 1.21 -25.69 -18.73
C LEU A 155 -0.03 -24.90 -19.16
N ILE A 156 0.15 -23.86 -19.97
CA ILE A 156 -0.92 -23.06 -20.60
C ILE A 156 -1.86 -23.94 -21.44
N VAL A 157 -1.31 -24.85 -22.27
CA VAL A 157 -2.14 -25.71 -23.13
C VAL A 157 -2.96 -26.73 -22.32
N ARG A 158 -2.43 -27.20 -21.19
CA ARG A 158 -3.09 -28.18 -20.32
C ARG A 158 -4.09 -27.55 -19.35
N ASP A 159 -3.96 -26.25 -19.08
CA ASP A 159 -4.82 -25.55 -18.13
C ASP A 159 -6.23 -25.31 -18.70
N LYS A 160 -7.22 -25.99 -18.10
CA LYS A 160 -8.63 -25.84 -18.46
C LYS A 160 -9.21 -24.50 -18.01
N ARG A 161 -8.70 -23.92 -16.91
CA ARG A 161 -9.19 -22.65 -16.34
C ARG A 161 -9.11 -21.51 -17.36
N ARG A 162 -8.07 -21.54 -18.20
CA ARG A 162 -7.87 -20.54 -19.25
C ARG A 162 -8.91 -20.60 -20.35
N LYS A 163 -9.38 -21.80 -20.72
CA LYS A 163 -10.39 -21.98 -21.77
C LYS A 163 -11.75 -21.41 -21.34
N ASP A 164 -12.08 -21.56 -20.06
CA ASP A 164 -13.30 -21.02 -19.49
C ASP A 164 -13.21 -19.49 -19.30
N ALA A 165 -12.03 -18.97 -18.91
CA ALA A 165 -11.79 -17.53 -18.77
C ALA A 165 -11.84 -16.77 -20.11
N SER A 166 -11.33 -17.35 -21.20
CA SER A 166 -11.43 -16.75 -22.54
C SER A 166 -12.88 -16.66 -23.04
N HIS A 167 -13.74 -17.59 -22.64
CA HIS A 167 -15.17 -17.57 -23.00
C HIS A 167 -15.95 -16.47 -22.25
N ILE A 168 -15.50 -16.08 -21.05
CA ILE A 168 -16.11 -15.00 -20.27
C ILE A 168 -15.69 -13.62 -20.81
N ALA A 169 -14.46 -13.47 -21.30
CA ALA A 169 -13.96 -12.19 -21.84
C ALA A 169 -14.56 -11.78 -23.21
N LEU A 170 -15.27 -12.68 -23.90
CA LEU A 170 -15.92 -12.42 -25.19
C LEU A 170 -17.42 -12.06 -25.08
N ILE A 171 -17.98 -12.00 -23.87
CA ILE A 171 -19.40 -11.73 -23.61
C ILE A 171 -19.62 -10.36 -22.92
N GLN A 172 -18.58 -9.53 -22.80
CA GLN A 172 -18.67 -8.13 -22.34
C GLN A 172 -18.31 -7.17 -23.46
#